data_AF-A0A3C8CAN7-F1
#
_entry.id   AF-A0A3C8CAN7-F1
#
_cell.length_a   1.000
_cell.length_b   1.000
_cell.length_c   1.000
_cell.angle_alpha   90.00
_cell.angle_beta   90.00
_cell.angle_gamma   90.00
#
_symmetry.space_group_name_H-M   'P 1'
#
loop_
_entity.id
_entity.type
_entity.pdbx_description
1 polymer ?
#
loop_
_entity_poly.entity_id
_entity_poly.type
_entity_poly.pdbx_seq_one_letter_code
_entity_poly.pdbx_strand_id
1 'polypeptide(L)'
;MGLMTARPSSAKFVVEDPCFLDADQCFDWQSQFGNNHPLKLEIGFGMGDFLIAMALRESQSNFVGIDFSQNGIQKLLAQIQARKLKNIRVVYGDVREKIPLLFQDGELDTVYINFPDPWPRKRHFKRRLIKPAVVKLVAIKLAPAGNIYLATDSEPYALEMLEYLNAEPLLQNMNRESGCFAERDHLPKTKYEKSFIYAGDKIHYLEYFRVGENEGLLNREESGELNQPEEKSMSNDELLTKKFTEAEAKAQDACDLKQVADNLADAGDKQWAEKVYRKTEDKAEDSLDLNWLAYSICVALGDKEWAGKLYKKAEDQAEGSLEFNWLAYSISETLGDKEWTKKLFQKAESAPENIRELCDLAGSIIETLGDRGWGIKVYQKTEGMAEEYSEFYELADNIYIKLGDKDWAKKLFKKAEDKAEDCSDLLSLAERISAKLDDKEWARKVYGKAESLAGDSGDFCELAASLFQNLRDEEWAMRLYKIAESKAQESYEFCWLAESLVENLGDKKWAEQVYKKASAH
;
A
#
# COMPACT_ATOMS: atom_id res chain seq x y z
N MET A 1 9.30 4.55 -6.88
CA MET A 1 8.22 3.61 -7.25
C MET A 1 6.92 4.40 -7.42
N GLY A 2 6.28 4.34 -8.59
CA GLY A 2 4.98 4.96 -8.81
C GLY A 2 3.89 4.00 -8.35
N LEU A 3 3.26 4.27 -7.20
CA LEU A 3 2.06 3.58 -6.74
C LEU A 3 0.85 4.22 -7.43
N MET A 4 0.25 3.48 -8.34
CA MET A 4 -1.10 3.60 -8.88
C MET A 4 -1.51 2.14 -9.21
N THR A 5 -2.75 1.73 -9.43
CA THR A 5 -3.82 1.45 -8.45
C THR A 5 -4.83 0.49 -9.09
N ALA A 6 -5.30 -0.54 -8.38
CA ALA A 6 -6.45 -1.33 -8.82
C ALA A 6 -7.76 -0.73 -8.27
N ARG A 7 -8.82 -0.71 -9.09
CA ARG A 7 -10.17 -0.30 -8.64
C ARG A 7 -10.90 -1.49 -8.03
N PRO A 8 -11.86 -1.28 -7.11
CA PRO A 8 -12.84 -2.29 -6.78
C PRO A 8 -13.61 -2.68 -8.05
N SER A 9 -13.50 -3.94 -8.46
CA SER A 9 -14.24 -4.46 -9.61
C SER A 9 -15.72 -4.64 -9.24
N SER A 10 -16.64 -4.16 -10.08
CA SER A 10 -18.08 -4.44 -9.95
C SER A 10 -18.50 -5.77 -10.60
N ALA A 11 -17.53 -6.55 -11.11
CA ALA A 11 -17.82 -7.84 -11.75
C ALA A 11 -18.29 -8.85 -10.70
N LYS A 12 -19.35 -9.61 -11.00
CA LYS A 12 -19.76 -10.73 -10.15
C LYS A 12 -18.68 -11.83 -10.20
N PHE A 13 -18.25 -12.27 -9.03
CA PHE A 13 -17.23 -13.31 -8.87
C PHE A 13 -17.74 -14.36 -7.90
N VAL A 14 -17.78 -15.62 -8.34
CA VAL A 14 -18.27 -16.74 -7.54
C VAL A 14 -17.26 -17.87 -7.61
N VAL A 15 -16.93 -18.44 -6.46
CA VAL A 15 -16.08 -19.62 -6.33
C VAL A 15 -16.82 -20.65 -5.49
N GLU A 16 -16.86 -21.91 -5.94
CA GLU A 16 -17.40 -23.01 -5.15
C GLU A 16 -16.37 -23.47 -4.11
N ASP A 17 -16.31 -22.79 -2.97
CA ASP A 17 -15.46 -23.15 -1.84
C ASP A 17 -16.20 -22.90 -0.50
N PRO A 18 -16.16 -23.83 0.48
CA PRO A 18 -16.85 -23.64 1.76
C PRO A 18 -16.31 -22.47 2.60
N CYS A 19 -15.10 -22.00 2.31
CA CYS A 19 -14.51 -20.84 2.96
C CYS A 19 -14.82 -19.53 2.22
N PHE A 20 -15.34 -19.59 1.00
CA PHE A 20 -15.77 -18.43 0.22
C PHE A 20 -17.23 -18.09 0.49
N LEU A 21 -17.51 -16.81 0.73
CA LEU A 21 -18.86 -16.31 1.00
C LEU A 21 -19.21 -15.21 -0.01
N ASP A 22 -20.15 -15.52 -0.92
CA ASP A 22 -20.76 -14.53 -1.82
C ASP A 22 -21.87 -13.79 -1.07
N ALA A 23 -21.46 -12.73 -0.36
CA ALA A 23 -22.27 -12.12 0.67
C ALA A 23 -23.13 -10.96 0.18
N ASP A 24 -24.37 -11.24 -0.25
CA ASP A 24 -25.42 -10.23 -0.42
C ASP A 24 -26.48 -10.27 0.71
N GLN A 25 -26.20 -11.00 1.79
CA GLN A 25 -27.09 -11.20 2.94
C GLN A 25 -26.33 -11.11 4.28
N CYS A 26 -27.08 -10.87 5.36
CA CYS A 26 -26.55 -10.84 6.72
C CYS A 26 -26.11 -12.25 7.18
N PHE A 27 -24.95 -12.35 7.81
CA PHE A 27 -24.41 -13.61 8.32
C PHE A 27 -24.39 -13.66 9.84
N ASP A 28 -24.70 -14.82 10.39
CA ASP A 28 -24.34 -15.18 11.76
C ASP A 28 -22.97 -15.88 11.73
N TRP A 29 -21.92 -15.14 12.09
CA TRP A 29 -20.56 -15.66 12.09
C TRP A 29 -20.35 -16.82 13.07
N GLN A 30 -21.09 -16.85 14.18
CA GLN A 30 -20.99 -17.95 15.14
C GLN A 30 -21.44 -19.25 14.49
N SER A 31 -22.53 -19.21 13.73
CA SER A 31 -23.00 -20.35 12.94
C SER A 31 -22.03 -20.72 11.81
N GLN A 32 -21.42 -19.74 11.13
CA GLN A 32 -20.47 -20.00 10.04
C GLN A 32 -19.17 -20.67 10.50
N PHE A 33 -18.66 -20.29 11.67
CA PHE A 33 -17.45 -20.87 12.26
C PHE A 33 -17.74 -22.04 13.22
N GLY A 34 -18.98 -22.19 13.67
CA GLY A 34 -19.41 -23.20 14.65
C GLY A 34 -18.86 -22.95 16.05
N ASN A 35 -18.50 -21.70 16.39
CA ASN A 35 -17.91 -21.31 17.66
C ASN A 35 -18.10 -19.81 17.94
N ASN A 36 -17.73 -19.35 19.15
CA ASN A 36 -17.87 -17.96 19.59
C ASN A 36 -16.51 -17.27 19.80
N HIS A 37 -15.49 -17.66 19.04
CA HIS A 37 -14.17 -17.02 19.13
C HIS A 37 -14.23 -15.57 18.64
N PRO A 38 -13.34 -14.69 19.13
CA PRO A 38 -13.23 -13.31 18.66
C PRO A 38 -13.13 -13.24 17.14
N LEU A 39 -13.87 -12.30 16.54
CA LEU A 39 -13.95 -12.12 15.10
C LEU A 39 -13.03 -10.99 14.67
N LYS A 40 -12.09 -11.28 13.78
CA LYS A 40 -11.10 -10.34 13.28
C LYS A 40 -11.26 -10.17 11.77
N LEU A 41 -11.10 -8.95 11.29
CA LEU A 41 -11.28 -8.59 9.88
C LEU A 41 -9.96 -8.06 9.32
N GLU A 42 -9.53 -8.59 8.17
CA GLU A 42 -8.52 -7.94 7.32
C GLU A 42 -9.19 -7.36 6.07
N ILE A 43 -8.96 -6.08 5.82
CA ILE A 43 -9.43 -5.37 4.63
C ILE A 43 -8.26 -5.23 3.66
N GLY A 44 -8.45 -5.73 2.43
CA GLY A 44 -7.42 -5.69 1.39
C GLY A 44 -6.29 -6.68 1.69
N PHE A 45 -6.64 -7.95 1.93
CA PHE A 45 -5.66 -8.98 2.32
C PHE A 45 -4.64 -9.32 1.21
N GLY A 46 -4.86 -8.85 -0.02
CA GLY A 46 -3.98 -9.08 -1.16
C GLY A 46 -3.83 -10.57 -1.47
N MET A 47 -2.66 -11.13 -1.18
CA MET A 47 -2.37 -12.56 -1.37
C MET A 47 -2.69 -13.43 -0.15
N GLY A 48 -3.04 -12.82 0.98
CA GLY A 48 -3.53 -13.52 2.18
C GLY A 48 -2.43 -14.01 3.14
N ASP A 49 -1.17 -13.70 2.88
CA ASP A 49 -0.04 -14.18 3.69
C ASP A 49 -0.13 -13.72 5.16
N PHE A 50 -0.54 -12.46 5.39
CA PHE A 50 -0.79 -11.92 6.74
C PHE A 50 -1.93 -12.66 7.43
N LEU A 51 -3.07 -12.85 6.76
CA LEU A 51 -4.21 -13.58 7.30
C LEU A 51 -3.86 -15.01 7.70
N ILE A 52 -3.08 -15.70 6.86
CA ILE A 52 -2.60 -17.06 7.13
C ILE A 52 -1.69 -17.09 8.35
N ALA A 53 -0.72 -16.17 8.43
CA ALA A 53 0.19 -16.07 9.57
C ALA A 53 -0.58 -15.81 10.88
N MET A 54 -1.54 -14.89 10.85
CA MET A 54 -2.41 -14.58 11.99
C MET A 54 -3.29 -15.77 12.39
N ALA A 55 -3.91 -16.45 11.43
CA ALA A 55 -4.77 -17.60 11.70
C ALA A 55 -4.01 -18.80 12.29
N LEU A 56 -2.75 -19.00 11.89
CA LEU A 56 -1.86 -20.01 12.47
C LEU A 56 -1.44 -19.63 13.90
N ARG A 57 -1.13 -18.35 14.13
CA ARG A 57 -0.71 -17.83 15.44
C ARG A 57 -1.84 -17.85 16.46
N GLU A 58 -3.06 -17.55 16.02
CA GLU A 58 -4.23 -17.33 16.88
C GLU A 58 -5.36 -18.29 16.53
N SER A 59 -5.12 -19.59 16.77
CA SER A 59 -6.11 -20.65 16.50
C SER A 59 -7.45 -20.51 17.24
N GLN A 60 -7.51 -19.64 18.27
CA GLN A 60 -8.71 -19.31 19.04
C GLN A 60 -9.32 -17.96 18.62
N SER A 61 -9.03 -17.48 17.41
CA SER A 61 -9.68 -16.34 16.77
C SER A 61 -10.21 -16.76 15.40
N ASN A 62 -11.32 -16.16 14.99
CA ASN A 62 -11.91 -16.29 13.66
C ASN A 62 -11.50 -15.09 12.81
N PHE A 63 -11.19 -15.33 11.55
CA PHE A 63 -10.69 -14.33 10.61
C PHE A 63 -11.59 -14.24 9.38
N VAL A 64 -11.90 -13.01 8.99
CA VAL A 64 -12.59 -12.69 7.74
C VAL A 64 -11.67 -11.84 6.90
N GLY A 65 -11.36 -12.27 5.68
CA GLY A 65 -10.63 -11.46 4.70
C GLY A 65 -11.60 -10.92 3.66
N ILE A 66 -11.56 -9.61 3.39
CA ILE A 66 -12.31 -8.98 2.30
C ILE A 66 -11.36 -8.36 1.29
N ASP A 67 -11.50 -8.72 0.01
CA ASP A 67 -10.71 -8.17 -1.09
C ASP A 67 -11.54 -8.17 -2.40
N PHE A 68 -11.08 -7.46 -3.42
CA PHE A 68 -11.66 -7.43 -4.76
C PHE A 68 -10.75 -8.10 -5.82
N SER A 69 -9.56 -8.57 -5.43
CA SER A 69 -8.66 -9.33 -6.31
C SER A 69 -9.10 -10.79 -6.41
N GLN A 70 -9.60 -11.18 -7.59
CA GLN A 70 -9.98 -12.58 -7.86
C GLN A 70 -8.79 -13.54 -7.72
N ASN A 71 -7.61 -13.12 -8.19
CA ASN A 71 -6.37 -13.88 -8.04
C ASN A 71 -5.97 -14.04 -6.57
N GLY A 72 -6.06 -12.95 -5.79
CA GLY A 72 -5.79 -12.97 -4.35
C GLY A 72 -6.70 -13.94 -3.60
N ILE A 73 -8.01 -13.92 -3.91
CA ILE A 73 -8.98 -14.85 -3.33
C ILE A 73 -8.64 -16.30 -3.66
N GLN A 74 -8.39 -16.63 -4.93
CA GLN A 74 -8.08 -18.00 -5.32
C GLN A 74 -6.81 -18.51 -4.62
N LYS A 75 -5.77 -17.66 -4.53
CA LYS A 75 -4.53 -17.99 -3.83
C LYS A 75 -4.76 -18.24 -2.34
N LEU A 76 -5.48 -17.35 -1.66
CA LEU A 76 -5.82 -17.52 -0.24
C LEU A 76 -6.64 -18.79 0.00
N LEU A 77 -7.65 -19.09 -0.82
CA LEU A 77 -8.44 -20.32 -0.70
C LEU A 77 -7.59 -21.58 -0.86
N ALA A 78 -6.68 -21.60 -1.86
CA ALA A 78 -5.73 -22.70 -2.03
C ALA A 78 -4.82 -22.86 -0.80
N GLN A 79 -4.34 -21.76 -0.23
CA GLN A 79 -3.53 -21.74 0.98
C GLN A 79 -4.29 -22.25 2.22
N ILE A 80 -5.56 -21.87 2.39
CA ILE A 80 -6.46 -22.35 3.44
C ILE A 80 -6.63 -23.87 3.33
N GLN A 81 -6.91 -24.37 2.12
CA GLN A 81 -7.12 -25.79 1.87
C GLN A 81 -5.85 -26.61 2.13
N ALA A 82 -4.69 -26.15 1.63
CA ALA A 82 -3.41 -26.82 1.80
C ALA A 82 -3.04 -26.97 3.29
N ARG A 83 -3.30 -25.93 4.09
CA ARG A 83 -3.01 -25.90 5.53
C ARG A 83 -4.16 -26.40 6.41
N LYS A 84 -5.31 -26.73 5.82
CA LYS A 84 -6.54 -27.19 6.51
C LYS A 84 -7.01 -26.22 7.59
N LEU A 85 -6.86 -24.92 7.34
CA LEU A 85 -7.32 -23.88 8.25
C LEU A 85 -8.85 -23.84 8.27
N LYS A 86 -9.43 -23.68 9.46
CA LYS A 86 -10.89 -23.67 9.65
C LYS A 86 -11.43 -22.32 10.12
N ASN A 87 -10.53 -21.46 10.58
CA ASN A 87 -10.80 -20.18 11.20
C ASN A 87 -10.60 -18.99 10.24
N ILE A 88 -10.62 -19.21 8.92
CA ILE A 88 -10.65 -18.14 7.92
C ILE A 88 -11.91 -18.27 7.05
N ARG A 89 -12.55 -17.14 6.74
CA ARG A 89 -13.54 -17.00 5.66
C ARG A 89 -13.13 -15.84 4.74
N VAL A 90 -13.47 -15.97 3.46
CA VAL A 90 -13.05 -15.05 2.40
C VAL A 90 -14.29 -14.47 1.74
N VAL A 91 -14.32 -13.15 1.59
CA VAL A 91 -15.40 -12.42 0.93
C VAL A 91 -14.84 -11.60 -0.23
N TYR A 92 -15.55 -11.63 -1.35
CA TYR A 92 -15.29 -10.76 -2.49
C TYR A 92 -16.17 -9.51 -2.44
N GLY A 93 -15.56 -8.34 -2.64
CA GLY A 93 -16.28 -7.10 -2.95
C GLY A 93 -15.77 -5.86 -2.22
N ASP A 94 -16.49 -4.76 -2.41
CA ASP A 94 -16.16 -3.49 -1.80
C ASP A 94 -16.52 -3.47 -0.31
N VAL A 95 -15.55 -3.17 0.55
CA VAL A 95 -15.76 -3.14 2.00
C VAL A 95 -16.81 -2.13 2.45
N ARG A 96 -17.00 -1.05 1.70
CA ARG A 96 -18.03 -0.03 1.98
C ARG A 96 -19.44 -0.60 1.89
N GLU A 97 -19.64 -1.57 1.00
CA GLU A 97 -20.91 -2.26 0.79
C GLU A 97 -21.01 -3.53 1.66
N LYS A 98 -19.90 -4.24 1.84
CA LYS A 98 -19.89 -5.55 2.52
C LYS A 98 -19.91 -5.41 4.04
N ILE A 99 -19.16 -4.50 4.65
CA ILE A 99 -19.10 -4.36 6.12
C ILE A 99 -20.48 -4.13 6.76
N PRO A 100 -21.35 -3.24 6.24
CA PRO A 100 -22.68 -3.02 6.82
C PRO A 100 -23.58 -4.26 6.78
N LEU A 101 -23.39 -5.14 5.79
CA LEU A 101 -24.16 -6.36 5.60
C LEU A 101 -23.62 -7.51 6.45
N LEU A 102 -22.29 -7.60 6.55
CA LEU A 102 -21.60 -8.75 7.14
C LEU A 102 -21.54 -8.73 8.65
N PHE A 103 -21.48 -7.55 9.27
CA PHE A 103 -21.17 -7.44 10.69
C PHE A 103 -22.24 -6.67 11.46
N GLN A 104 -22.59 -7.14 12.64
CA GLN A 104 -23.38 -6.41 13.62
C GLN A 104 -22.52 -5.34 14.31
N ASP A 105 -23.17 -4.34 14.91
CA ASP A 105 -22.47 -3.32 15.67
C ASP A 105 -21.85 -3.95 16.93
N GLY A 106 -20.57 -3.69 17.17
CA GLY A 106 -19.85 -4.30 18.30
C GLY A 106 -19.40 -5.76 18.11
N GLU A 107 -19.50 -6.33 16.91
CA GLU A 107 -19.18 -7.75 16.65
C GLU A 107 -17.68 -8.01 16.41
N LEU A 108 -16.95 -7.02 15.88
CA LEU A 108 -15.55 -7.18 15.50
C LEU A 108 -14.61 -6.93 16.70
N ASP A 109 -13.73 -7.87 17.00
CA ASP A 109 -12.67 -7.70 17.99
C ASP A 109 -11.51 -6.86 17.45
N THR A 110 -11.09 -7.12 16.21
CA THR A 110 -9.94 -6.44 15.61
C THR A 110 -10.13 -6.21 14.11
N VAL A 111 -9.68 -5.06 13.60
CA VAL A 111 -9.61 -4.75 12.16
C VAL A 111 -8.17 -4.43 11.74
N TYR A 112 -7.70 -5.08 10.69
CA TYR A 112 -6.38 -4.86 10.07
C TYR A 112 -6.55 -4.22 8.68
N ILE A 113 -5.77 -3.17 8.43
CA ILE A 113 -5.71 -2.48 7.13
C ILE A 113 -4.23 -2.20 6.80
N ASN A 114 -3.61 -3.09 6.05
CA ASN A 114 -2.17 -3.01 5.75
C ASN A 114 -1.94 -2.49 4.32
N PHE A 115 -1.17 -1.42 4.17
CA PHE A 115 -0.75 -0.82 2.90
C PHE A 115 -1.90 -0.54 1.91
N PRO A 116 -3.00 0.11 2.35
CA PRO A 116 -4.05 0.52 1.43
C PRO A 116 -3.48 1.51 0.43
N ASP A 117 -3.98 1.49 -0.80
CA ASP A 117 -3.44 2.31 -1.87
C ASP A 117 -3.46 3.81 -1.50
N PRO A 118 -2.30 4.50 -1.53
CA PRO A 118 -2.21 5.88 -1.08
C PRO A 118 -2.76 6.90 -2.04
N TRP A 119 -3.03 6.55 -3.31
CA TRP A 119 -3.58 7.47 -4.32
C TRP A 119 -2.96 8.89 -4.22
N PRO A 120 -1.64 9.05 -4.40
CA PRO A 120 -0.90 10.23 -3.93
C PRO A 120 -1.30 11.56 -4.59
N ARG A 121 -2.10 11.52 -5.66
CA ARG A 121 -2.62 12.73 -6.31
C ARG A 121 -3.92 13.14 -5.63
N LYS A 122 -4.03 14.41 -5.20
CA LYS A 122 -5.21 14.98 -4.51
C LYS A 122 -6.56 14.55 -5.13
N ARG A 123 -6.63 14.53 -6.46
CA ARG A 123 -7.81 14.08 -7.23
C ARG A 123 -8.28 12.66 -7.06
N HIS A 124 -7.35 11.79 -6.68
CA HIS A 124 -7.65 10.40 -6.45
C HIS A 124 -7.94 10.16 -4.96
N PHE A 125 -7.94 11.20 -4.11
CA PHE A 125 -8.21 11.02 -2.69
C PHE A 125 -9.59 10.44 -2.45
N LYS A 126 -10.57 10.70 -3.32
CA LYS A 126 -11.90 10.05 -3.27
C LYS A 126 -11.88 8.52 -3.43
N ARG A 127 -10.79 7.97 -3.98
CA ARG A 127 -10.56 6.53 -4.15
C ARG A 127 -9.82 5.91 -2.97
N ARG A 128 -9.26 6.71 -2.07
CA ARG A 128 -8.62 6.21 -0.84
C ARG A 128 -9.65 5.47 -0.01
N LEU A 129 -9.22 4.33 0.52
CA LEU A 129 -10.04 3.51 1.39
C LEU A 129 -10.37 4.25 2.70
N ILE A 130 -9.38 4.87 3.33
CA ILE A 130 -9.56 5.51 4.63
C ILE A 130 -10.17 6.90 4.44
N LYS A 131 -11.44 7.00 4.81
CA LYS A 131 -12.23 8.23 4.84
C LYS A 131 -13.10 8.27 6.10
N PRO A 132 -13.57 9.45 6.53
CA PRO A 132 -14.36 9.59 7.76
C PRO A 132 -15.55 8.61 7.82
N ALA A 133 -16.24 8.39 6.69
CA ALA A 133 -17.36 7.45 6.63
C ALA A 133 -16.94 5.99 6.91
N VAL A 134 -15.79 5.55 6.37
CA VAL A 134 -15.26 4.19 6.58
C VAL A 134 -14.72 4.05 8.01
N VAL A 135 -14.02 5.07 8.52
CA VAL A 135 -13.53 5.10 9.91
C VAL A 135 -14.69 4.95 10.89
N LYS A 136 -15.75 5.74 10.72
CA LYS A 136 -16.96 5.65 11.54
C LYS A 136 -17.64 4.29 11.42
N LEU A 137 -17.76 3.76 10.20
CA LEU A 137 -18.33 2.44 9.96
C LEU A 137 -17.57 1.37 10.73
N VAL A 138 -16.24 1.33 10.61
CA VAL A 138 -15.38 0.39 11.33
C VAL A 138 -15.49 0.57 12.85
N ALA A 139 -15.46 1.82 13.33
CA ALA A 139 -15.58 2.13 14.76
C ALA A 139 -16.88 1.62 15.38
N ILE A 140 -18.00 1.72 14.66
CA ILE A 140 -19.31 1.20 15.11
C ILE A 140 -19.34 -0.33 15.12
N LYS A 141 -18.68 -0.99 14.16
CA LYS A 141 -18.63 -2.46 14.09
C LYS A 141 -17.68 -3.11 15.10
N LEU A 142 -16.70 -2.37 15.64
CA LEU A 142 -15.79 -2.87 16.66
C LEU A 142 -16.47 -3.07 18.02
N ALA A 143 -16.17 -4.15 18.72
CA ALA A 143 -16.52 -4.33 20.13
C ALA A 143 -15.87 -3.24 20.99
N PRO A 144 -16.43 -2.91 22.18
CA PRO A 144 -15.71 -2.10 23.16
C PRO A 144 -14.32 -2.67 23.45
N ALA A 145 -13.31 -1.80 23.48
CA ALA A 145 -11.88 -2.15 23.56
C ALA A 145 -11.32 -2.97 22.37
N GLY A 146 -12.09 -3.15 21.30
CA GLY A 146 -11.60 -3.74 20.05
C GLY A 146 -10.62 -2.82 19.33
N ASN A 147 -9.73 -3.40 18.51
CA ASN A 147 -8.54 -2.71 17.97
C ASN A 147 -8.62 -2.45 16.47
N ILE A 148 -8.00 -1.35 16.02
CA ILE A 148 -7.70 -1.08 14.61
C ILE A 148 -6.19 -0.95 14.46
N TYR A 149 -5.64 -1.71 13.52
CA TYR A 149 -4.24 -1.63 13.13
C TYR A 149 -4.14 -1.21 11.67
N LEU A 150 -3.46 -0.09 11.42
CA LEU A 150 -3.17 0.40 10.08
C LEU A 150 -1.66 0.49 9.84
N ALA A 151 -1.24 0.23 8.61
CA ALA A 151 0.14 0.42 8.17
C ALA A 151 0.18 1.05 6.77
N THR A 152 1.09 1.99 6.52
CA THR A 152 1.30 2.61 5.21
C THR A 152 2.74 3.08 5.04
N ASP A 153 3.26 3.01 3.82
CA ASP A 153 4.55 3.57 3.40
C ASP A 153 4.45 5.06 2.99
N SER A 154 3.22 5.60 2.94
CA SER A 154 2.96 6.98 2.51
C SER A 154 2.73 7.91 3.69
N GLU A 155 3.72 8.75 4.01
CA GLU A 155 3.62 9.77 5.07
C GLU A 155 2.40 10.70 4.90
N PRO A 156 2.10 11.29 3.72
CA PRO A 156 0.91 12.13 3.57
C PRO A 156 -0.40 11.36 3.80
N TYR A 157 -0.45 10.08 3.46
CA TYR A 157 -1.64 9.27 3.72
C TYR A 157 -1.74 8.90 5.20
N ALA A 158 -0.62 8.60 5.87
CA ALA A 158 -0.57 8.36 7.31
C ALA A 158 -1.13 9.56 8.11
N LEU A 159 -0.74 10.79 7.74
CA LEU A 159 -1.26 12.01 8.35
C LEU A 159 -2.77 12.17 8.13
N GLU A 160 -3.27 11.87 6.93
CA GLU A 160 -4.72 11.92 6.64
C GLU A 160 -5.49 10.85 7.44
N MET A 161 -4.95 9.62 7.56
CA MET A 161 -5.53 8.59 8.41
C MET A 161 -5.57 9.05 9.88
N LEU A 162 -4.46 9.61 10.38
CA LEU A 162 -4.34 10.10 11.76
C LEU A 162 -5.41 11.17 12.04
N GLU A 163 -5.61 12.12 11.12
CA GLU A 163 -6.64 13.15 11.22
C GLU A 163 -8.04 12.54 11.33
N TYR A 164 -8.40 11.63 10.42
CA TYR A 164 -9.74 11.05 10.40
C TYR A 164 -10.02 10.15 11.61
N LEU A 165 -9.05 9.33 12.04
CA LEU A 165 -9.23 8.48 13.21
C LEU A 165 -9.24 9.27 14.52
N ASN A 166 -8.47 10.35 14.64
CA ASN A 166 -8.52 11.22 15.83
C ASN A 166 -9.82 12.03 15.91
N ALA A 167 -10.46 12.31 14.77
CA ALA A 167 -11.74 13.01 14.72
C ALA A 167 -12.94 12.12 15.09
N GLU A 168 -12.81 10.79 15.09
CA GLU A 168 -13.88 9.85 15.43
C GLU A 168 -13.98 9.63 16.96
N PRO A 169 -15.06 10.07 17.62
CA PRO A 169 -15.17 10.03 19.09
C PRO A 169 -15.14 8.63 19.71
N LEU A 170 -15.49 7.60 18.93
CA LEU A 170 -15.46 6.22 19.41
C LEU A 170 -14.04 5.62 19.44
N LEU A 171 -13.04 6.29 18.87
CA LEU A 171 -11.69 5.75 18.74
C LEU A 171 -10.68 6.54 19.59
N GLN A 172 -9.70 5.83 20.12
CA GLN A 172 -8.59 6.42 20.85
C GLN A 172 -7.25 5.88 20.33
N ASN A 173 -6.35 6.81 19.98
CA ASN A 173 -4.99 6.47 19.53
C ASN A 173 -4.16 5.92 20.71
N MET A 174 -3.45 4.82 20.47
CA MET A 174 -2.55 4.20 21.45
C MET A 174 -1.23 4.96 21.64
N ASN A 175 -0.78 5.71 20.63
CA ASN A 175 0.37 6.61 20.67
C ASN A 175 -0.07 8.07 20.70
N ARG A 176 -0.31 8.61 21.90
CA ARG A 176 -0.76 9.99 22.07
C ARG A 176 0.33 11.04 21.82
N GLU A 177 1.60 10.64 21.79
CA GLU A 177 2.73 11.57 21.65
C GLU A 177 3.01 11.91 20.19
N SER A 178 3.28 10.90 19.37
CA SER A 178 3.64 11.07 17.95
C SER A 178 2.51 10.71 16.98
N GLY A 179 1.43 10.10 17.45
CA GLY A 179 0.29 9.66 16.63
C GLY A 179 0.54 8.38 15.83
N CYS A 180 1.77 8.16 15.37
CA CYS A 180 2.19 6.95 14.65
C CYS A 180 3.36 6.26 15.38
N PHE A 181 3.42 4.94 15.32
CA PHE A 181 4.60 4.16 15.68
C PHE A 181 5.53 4.01 14.47
N ALA A 182 6.84 3.96 14.73
CA ALA A 182 7.87 3.70 13.72
C ALA A 182 8.15 2.20 13.52
N GLU A 183 7.78 1.37 14.50
CA GLU A 183 8.01 -0.07 14.54
C GLU A 183 6.76 -0.76 15.11
N ARG A 184 6.50 -2.00 14.69
CA ARG A 184 5.35 -2.79 15.14
C ARG A 184 5.70 -4.26 15.22
N ASP A 185 6.21 -4.67 16.37
CA ASP A 185 6.79 -6.01 16.49
C ASP A 185 5.75 -7.10 16.79
N HIS A 186 4.60 -6.74 17.38
CA HIS A 186 3.62 -7.71 17.87
C HIS A 186 2.70 -8.29 16.78
N LEU A 187 2.84 -7.88 15.52
CA LEU A 187 2.09 -8.39 14.37
C LEU A 187 3.06 -8.92 13.29
N PRO A 188 2.69 -9.96 12.52
CA PRO A 188 3.52 -10.43 11.41
C PRO A 188 3.68 -9.32 10.36
N LYS A 189 4.88 -9.20 9.78
CA LYS A 189 5.11 -8.27 8.68
C LYS A 189 4.50 -8.82 7.40
N THR A 190 3.82 -7.97 6.63
CA THR A 190 3.31 -8.36 5.30
C THR A 190 4.45 -8.48 4.28
N LYS A 191 4.21 -9.14 3.14
CA LYS A 191 5.18 -9.18 2.04
C LYS A 191 5.54 -7.78 1.51
N TYR A 192 4.56 -6.88 1.42
CA TYR A 192 4.78 -5.49 1.04
C TYR A 192 5.60 -4.75 2.09
N GLU A 193 5.28 -4.93 3.37
CA GLU A 193 6.03 -4.37 4.49
C GLU A 193 7.51 -4.75 4.44
N LYS A 194 7.81 -6.05 4.32
CA LYS A 194 9.17 -6.54 4.13
C LYS A 194 9.82 -5.89 2.90
N SER A 195 9.13 -5.86 1.76
CA SER A 195 9.66 -5.25 0.53
C SER A 195 10.01 -3.77 0.69
N PHE A 196 9.16 -2.98 1.36
CA PHE A 196 9.39 -1.56 1.61
C PHE A 196 10.54 -1.34 2.60
N ILE A 197 10.58 -2.11 3.70
CA ILE A 197 11.68 -2.07 4.66
C ILE A 197 13.01 -2.40 3.95
N TYR A 198 13.03 -3.44 3.11
CA TYR A 198 14.23 -3.82 2.37
C TYR A 198 14.64 -2.79 1.30
N ALA A 199 13.69 -2.03 0.75
CA ALA A 199 13.96 -0.88 -0.12
C ALA A 199 14.44 0.37 0.64
N GLY A 200 14.37 0.37 1.97
CA GLY A 200 14.73 1.51 2.82
C GLY A 200 13.62 2.55 3.00
N ASP A 201 12.38 2.20 2.65
CA ASP A 201 11.21 3.04 2.85
C ASP A 201 10.79 3.06 4.33
N LYS A 202 10.20 4.18 4.76
CA LYS A 202 9.67 4.32 6.13
C LYS A 202 8.23 3.82 6.18
N ILE A 203 7.92 3.03 7.20
CA ILE A 203 6.55 2.60 7.48
C ILE A 203 5.97 3.40 8.64
N HIS A 204 4.72 3.79 8.48
CA HIS A 204 3.93 4.49 9.49
C HIS A 204 2.84 3.54 9.99
N TYR A 205 2.89 3.20 11.28
CA TYR A 205 1.89 2.35 11.93
C TYR A 205 0.95 3.18 12.80
N LEU A 206 -0.35 2.95 12.66
CA LEU A 206 -1.37 3.60 13.48
C LEU A 206 -2.16 2.53 14.23
N GLU A 207 -2.33 2.71 15.53
CA GLU A 207 -3.04 1.76 16.38
C GLU A 207 -4.07 2.49 17.23
N TYR A 208 -5.31 2.02 17.15
CA TYR A 208 -6.45 2.59 17.84
C TYR A 208 -7.25 1.50 18.53
N PHE A 209 -7.99 1.89 19.55
CA PHE A 209 -9.02 1.02 20.12
C PHE A 209 -10.35 1.76 20.27
N ARG A 210 -11.46 1.02 20.28
CA ARG A 210 -12.79 1.57 20.53
C ARG A 210 -12.99 1.83 22.03
N VAL A 211 -13.40 3.04 22.40
CA VAL A 211 -13.77 3.36 23.79
C VAL A 211 -15.14 2.75 24.14
N GLY A 212 -15.30 2.23 25.36
CA GLY A 212 -16.57 1.66 25.85
C GLY A 212 -17.58 2.72 26.31
N GLU A 213 -18.88 2.38 26.28
CA GLU A 213 -19.98 3.30 26.67
C GLU A 213 -20.02 3.64 28.18
N ASN A 214 -19.26 2.92 29.01
CA ASN A 214 -19.06 3.23 30.41
C ASN A 214 -17.62 2.92 30.77
N GLU A 215 -16.72 3.88 30.57
CA GLU A 215 -15.60 4.12 31.50
C GLU A 215 -14.87 5.41 31.11
N GLY A 216 -15.14 6.46 31.90
CA GLY A 216 -14.07 7.36 32.29
C GLY A 216 -13.16 6.59 33.24
N LEU A 217 -12.10 5.99 32.68
CA LEU A 217 -10.88 5.45 33.30
C LEU A 217 -10.11 4.92 32.09
N LEU A 218 -9.06 5.58 31.62
CA LEU A 218 -7.69 5.40 32.11
C LEU A 218 -6.90 6.70 31.91
N ASN A 219 -6.79 7.49 32.98
CA ASN A 219 -5.50 8.09 33.27
C ASN A 219 -4.65 6.92 33.79
N ARG A 220 -3.74 6.40 32.96
CA ARG A 220 -2.57 5.75 33.53
C ARG A 220 -1.82 6.85 34.25
N GLU A 221 -1.82 6.77 35.58
CA GLU A 221 -0.99 7.62 36.41
C GLU A 221 0.45 7.54 35.89
N GLU A 222 0.95 8.69 35.44
CA GLU A 222 2.38 8.95 35.34
C GLU A 222 2.96 8.85 36.75
N SER A 223 3.32 7.63 37.14
CA SER A 223 4.18 7.36 38.27
C SER A 223 5.53 6.91 37.71
N GLY A 224 6.36 7.92 37.47
CA GLY A 224 7.74 7.76 37.05
C GLY A 224 8.50 8.99 37.46
N GLU A 225 8.81 9.13 38.75
CA GLU A 225 9.86 10.03 39.20
C GLU A 225 11.10 9.78 38.34
N LEU A 226 11.52 10.81 37.60
CA LEU A 226 12.82 10.89 36.94
C LEU A 226 13.91 10.97 38.01
N ASN A 227 14.20 9.85 38.66
CA ASN A 227 15.52 9.62 39.23
C ASN A 227 16.44 9.28 38.06
N GLN A 228 17.05 10.31 37.47
CA GLN A 228 18.27 10.11 36.69
C GLN A 228 19.34 9.65 37.68
N PRO A 229 19.84 8.40 37.63
CA PRO A 229 21.12 8.11 38.24
C PRO A 229 22.13 8.93 37.43
N GLU A 230 23.11 9.53 38.10
CA GLU A 230 24.26 10.13 37.43
C GLU A 230 24.85 9.11 36.44
N GLU A 231 24.51 9.24 35.16
CA GLU A 231 25.06 8.41 34.11
C GLU A 231 26.56 8.68 34.09
N LYS A 232 27.33 7.66 34.50
CA LYS A 232 28.73 7.58 34.12
C LYS A 232 28.78 7.84 32.62
N SER A 233 29.56 8.83 32.21
CA SER A 233 29.90 9.14 30.82
C SER A 233 30.38 7.87 30.12
N MET A 234 29.45 7.10 29.54
CA MET A 234 29.76 5.96 28.69
C MET A 234 30.45 6.49 27.44
N SER A 235 31.45 5.77 26.97
CA SER A 235 32.02 6.05 25.66
C SER A 235 30.98 5.81 24.56
N ASN A 236 31.14 6.47 23.41
CA ASN A 236 30.25 6.26 22.26
C ASN A 236 30.22 4.79 21.83
N ASP A 237 31.33 4.06 21.96
CA ASP A 237 31.42 2.64 21.61
C ASP A 237 30.62 1.75 22.58
N GLU A 238 30.62 2.05 23.88
CA GLU A 238 29.80 1.35 24.87
C GLU A 238 28.31 1.62 24.67
N LEU A 239 27.95 2.86 24.30
CA LEU A 239 26.57 3.24 23.97
C LEU A 239 26.08 2.50 22.72
N LEU A 240 26.90 2.45 21.67
CA LEU A 240 26.58 1.70 20.45
C LEU A 240 26.45 0.19 20.72
N THR A 241 27.38 -0.38 21.50
CA THR A 241 27.32 -1.79 21.90
C THR A 241 26.04 -2.11 22.66
N LYS A 242 25.66 -1.27 23.62
CA LYS A 242 24.40 -1.41 24.37
C LYS A 242 23.20 -1.32 23.43
N LYS A 243 23.17 -0.31 22.55
CA LYS A 243 22.09 -0.11 21.56
C LYS A 243 21.91 -1.33 20.66
N PHE A 244 22.99 -1.88 20.10
CA PHE A 244 22.90 -3.05 19.23
C PHE A 244 22.53 -4.32 19.98
N THR A 245 22.99 -4.51 21.22
CA THR A 245 22.60 -5.64 22.06
C THR A 245 21.09 -5.61 22.36
N GLU A 246 20.56 -4.43 22.69
CA GLU A 246 19.13 -4.24 22.95
C GLU A 246 18.30 -4.45 21.67
N ALA A 247 18.77 -3.93 20.52
CA ALA A 247 18.09 -4.13 19.24
C ALA A 247 18.07 -5.61 18.83
N GLU A 248 19.20 -6.32 18.97
CA GLU A 248 19.27 -7.77 18.70
C GLU A 248 18.35 -8.57 19.61
N ALA A 249 18.22 -8.18 20.89
CA ALA A 249 17.34 -8.84 21.83
C ALA A 249 15.85 -8.60 21.56
N LYS A 250 15.49 -7.46 20.96
CA LYS A 250 14.11 -7.12 20.57
C LYS A 250 13.70 -7.73 19.24
N ALA A 251 14.65 -8.04 18.36
CA ALA A 251 14.39 -8.54 17.02
C ALA A 251 13.54 -9.83 17.02
N GLN A 252 12.35 -9.75 16.42
CA GLN A 252 11.37 -10.83 16.46
C GLN A 252 11.51 -11.77 15.26
N ASP A 253 11.79 -11.22 14.09
CA ASP A 253 11.90 -11.98 12.84
C ASP A 253 13.24 -11.79 12.12
N ALA A 254 13.37 -12.40 10.94
CA ALA A 254 14.57 -12.27 10.10
C ALA A 254 14.77 -10.84 9.57
N CYS A 255 13.70 -10.11 9.28
CA CYS A 255 13.77 -8.74 8.78
C CYS A 255 14.38 -7.80 9.83
N ASP A 256 14.02 -7.97 11.11
CA ASP A 256 14.60 -7.22 12.24
C ASP A 256 16.07 -7.55 12.44
N LEU A 257 16.41 -8.84 12.51
CA LEU A 257 17.80 -9.28 12.72
C LEU A 257 18.71 -8.83 11.56
N LYS A 258 18.21 -8.85 10.33
CA LYS A 258 18.93 -8.37 9.14
C LYS A 258 19.27 -6.88 9.27
N GLN A 259 18.33 -6.04 9.70
CA GLN A 259 18.58 -4.62 9.92
C GLN A 259 19.61 -4.39 11.03
N VAL A 260 19.54 -5.14 12.13
CA VAL A 260 20.55 -5.09 13.19
C VAL A 260 21.93 -5.45 12.65
N ALA A 261 22.03 -6.52 11.87
CA ALA A 261 23.27 -6.99 11.26
C ALA A 261 23.85 -5.97 10.25
N ASP A 262 23.02 -5.38 9.39
CA ASP A 262 23.43 -4.33 8.45
C ASP A 262 23.99 -3.12 9.19
N ASN A 263 23.28 -2.63 10.22
CA ASN A 263 23.74 -1.50 11.02
C ASN A 263 25.06 -1.81 11.76
N LEU A 264 25.26 -3.05 12.23
CA LEU A 264 26.52 -3.50 12.82
C LEU A 264 27.66 -3.50 11.78
N ALA A 265 27.38 -3.96 10.56
CA ALA A 265 28.36 -3.96 9.48
C ALA A 265 28.75 -2.55 9.06
N ASP A 266 27.77 -1.64 8.95
CA ASP A 266 27.97 -0.23 8.64
C ASP A 266 28.74 0.51 9.75
N ALA A 267 28.51 0.14 11.01
CA ALA A 267 29.30 0.60 12.15
C ALA A 267 30.74 0.02 12.17
N GLY A 268 31.04 -0.96 11.30
CA GLY A 268 32.36 -1.56 11.12
C GLY A 268 32.60 -2.88 11.86
N ASP A 269 31.65 -3.35 12.68
CA ASP A 269 31.77 -4.63 13.39
C ASP A 269 31.24 -5.80 12.55
N LYS A 270 32.02 -6.16 11.54
CA LYS A 270 31.68 -7.26 10.62
C LYS A 270 31.60 -8.62 11.30
N GLN A 271 32.32 -8.83 12.41
CA GLN A 271 32.31 -10.12 13.13
C GLN A 271 31.01 -10.32 13.90
N TRP A 272 30.51 -9.26 14.54
CA TRP A 272 29.19 -9.32 15.16
C TRP A 272 28.10 -9.40 14.10
N ALA A 273 28.18 -8.59 13.04
CA ALA A 273 27.25 -8.67 11.91
C ALA A 273 27.14 -10.09 11.35
N GLU A 274 28.26 -10.79 11.12
CA GLU A 274 28.26 -12.19 10.66
C GLU A 274 27.48 -13.12 11.60
N LYS A 275 27.64 -12.97 12.92
CA LYS A 275 26.90 -13.77 13.91
C LYS A 275 25.40 -13.49 13.84
N VAL A 276 25.00 -12.22 13.70
CA VAL A 276 23.59 -11.84 13.58
C VAL A 276 23.00 -12.30 12.26
N TYR A 277 23.75 -12.24 11.15
CA TYR A 277 23.33 -12.82 9.86
C TYR A 277 23.10 -14.33 9.95
N ARG A 278 23.92 -15.08 10.71
CA ARG A 278 23.66 -16.52 10.94
C ARG A 278 22.35 -16.75 11.71
N LYS A 279 22.07 -15.95 12.74
CA LYS A 279 20.78 -15.97 13.44
C LYS A 279 19.62 -15.60 12.53
N THR A 280 19.86 -14.68 11.59
CA THR A 280 18.88 -14.28 10.57
C THR A 280 18.57 -15.45 9.64
N GLU A 281 19.57 -16.20 9.19
CA GLU A 281 19.37 -17.41 8.37
C GLU A 281 18.47 -18.43 9.08
N ASP A 282 18.69 -18.65 10.38
CA ASP A 282 17.88 -19.58 11.17
C ASP A 282 16.42 -19.12 11.35
N LYS A 283 16.16 -17.82 11.29
CA LYS A 283 14.82 -17.20 11.40
C LYS A 283 14.15 -16.91 10.06
N ALA A 284 14.83 -17.11 8.93
CA ALA A 284 14.28 -16.79 7.62
C ALA A 284 13.12 -17.73 7.28
N GLU A 285 11.94 -17.17 7.02
CA GLU A 285 10.72 -17.95 6.79
C GLU A 285 10.37 -18.09 5.31
N ASP A 286 10.83 -17.15 4.47
CA ASP A 286 10.47 -17.07 3.07
C ASP A 286 11.64 -16.71 2.13
N SER A 287 11.35 -16.76 0.82
CA SER A 287 12.31 -16.41 -0.22
C SER A 287 12.83 -14.97 -0.12
N LEU A 288 12.03 -14.04 0.39
CA LEU A 288 12.40 -12.62 0.43
C LEU A 288 13.42 -12.39 1.54
N ASP A 289 13.20 -12.97 2.72
CA ASP A 289 14.15 -12.95 3.83
C ASP A 289 15.51 -13.53 3.42
N LEU A 290 15.51 -14.70 2.76
CA LEU A 290 16.73 -15.34 2.27
C LEU A 290 17.44 -14.52 1.19
N ASN A 291 16.69 -13.93 0.25
CA ASN A 291 17.24 -13.08 -0.81
C ASN A 291 17.97 -11.85 -0.25
N TRP A 292 17.31 -11.11 0.65
CA TRP A 292 17.88 -9.88 1.20
C TRP A 292 18.99 -10.14 2.21
N LEU A 293 18.91 -11.24 2.96
CA LEU A 293 20.02 -11.72 3.78
C LEU A 293 21.26 -12.01 2.91
N ALA A 294 21.08 -12.76 1.81
CA ALA A 294 22.16 -13.07 0.88
C ALA A 294 22.77 -11.79 0.26
N TYR A 295 21.93 -10.83 -0.11
CA TYR A 295 22.37 -9.52 -0.61
C TYR A 295 23.25 -8.81 0.41
N SER A 296 22.77 -8.68 1.65
CA SER A 296 23.52 -8.05 2.74
C SER A 296 24.84 -8.76 3.02
N ILE A 297 24.86 -10.09 3.10
CA ILE A 297 26.10 -10.86 3.31
C ILE A 297 27.12 -10.57 2.20
N CYS A 298 26.67 -10.54 0.94
CA CYS A 298 27.57 -10.25 -0.17
C CYS A 298 28.10 -8.81 -0.12
N VAL A 299 27.25 -7.82 0.18
CA VAL A 299 27.65 -6.40 0.19
C VAL A 299 28.48 -6.05 1.42
N ALA A 300 28.02 -6.45 2.61
CA ALA A 300 28.65 -6.12 3.88
C ALA A 300 29.93 -6.93 4.15
N LEU A 301 29.87 -8.25 3.92
CA LEU A 301 30.97 -9.17 4.26
C LEU A 301 31.84 -9.55 3.05
N GLY A 302 31.33 -9.42 1.83
CA GLY A 302 32.02 -9.89 0.62
C GLY A 302 31.96 -11.41 0.42
N ASP A 303 31.18 -12.13 1.24
CA ASP A 303 31.08 -13.60 1.17
C ASP A 303 30.09 -14.05 0.09
N LYS A 304 30.59 -14.14 -1.13
CA LYS A 304 29.83 -14.59 -2.30
C LYS A 304 29.43 -16.07 -2.23
N GLU A 305 30.17 -16.91 -1.51
CA GLU A 305 29.88 -18.34 -1.44
C GLU A 305 28.67 -18.59 -0.54
N TRP A 306 28.62 -17.94 0.62
CA TRP A 306 27.47 -18.03 1.52
C TRP A 306 26.23 -17.39 0.89
N ALA A 307 26.36 -16.19 0.32
CA ALA A 307 25.28 -15.54 -0.41
C ALA A 307 24.73 -16.43 -1.54
N GLY A 308 25.60 -17.07 -2.33
CA GLY A 308 25.17 -17.98 -3.40
C GLY A 308 24.34 -19.18 -2.91
N LYS A 309 24.70 -19.76 -1.75
CA LYS A 309 23.91 -20.83 -1.13
C LYS A 309 22.53 -20.34 -0.68
N LEU A 310 22.46 -19.15 -0.10
CA LEU A 310 21.21 -18.55 0.34
C LEU A 310 20.31 -18.16 -0.83
N TYR A 311 20.87 -17.59 -1.90
CA TYR A 311 20.11 -17.32 -3.13
C TYR A 311 19.52 -18.58 -3.73
N LYS A 312 20.25 -19.71 -3.66
CA LYS A 312 19.71 -20.99 -4.12
C LYS A 312 18.53 -21.46 -3.26
N LYS A 313 18.64 -21.33 -1.93
CA LYS A 313 17.51 -21.61 -1.02
C LYS A 313 16.32 -20.70 -1.29
N ALA A 314 16.56 -19.41 -1.52
CA ALA A 314 15.54 -18.43 -1.87
C ALA A 314 14.83 -18.83 -3.19
N GLU A 315 15.59 -19.19 -4.22
CA GLU A 315 15.03 -19.65 -5.49
C GLU A 315 14.10 -20.86 -5.33
N ASP A 316 14.45 -21.78 -4.44
CA ASP A 316 13.67 -23.00 -4.19
C ASP A 316 12.39 -22.72 -3.39
N GLN A 317 12.32 -21.59 -2.68
CA GLN A 317 11.13 -21.14 -1.92
C GLN A 317 10.29 -20.09 -2.66
N ALA A 318 10.80 -19.49 -3.73
CA ALA A 318 10.08 -18.47 -4.49
C ALA A 318 8.88 -19.07 -5.24
N GLU A 319 7.72 -18.44 -5.11
CA GLU A 319 6.45 -18.89 -5.69
C GLU A 319 5.92 -17.93 -6.77
N GLY A 320 6.26 -16.63 -6.67
CA GLY A 320 5.68 -15.58 -7.52
C GLY A 320 6.67 -14.77 -8.35
N SER A 321 6.17 -14.08 -9.39
CA SER A 321 6.99 -13.23 -10.26
C SER A 321 7.78 -12.16 -9.51
N LEU A 322 7.18 -11.51 -8.50
CA LEU A 322 7.86 -10.50 -7.70
C LEU A 322 9.12 -11.04 -6.99
N GLU A 323 9.05 -12.24 -6.40
CA GLU A 323 10.18 -12.86 -5.70
C GLU A 323 11.30 -13.23 -6.67
N PHE A 324 10.95 -13.85 -7.81
CA PHE A 324 11.92 -14.18 -8.84
C PHE A 324 12.58 -12.93 -9.43
N ASN A 325 11.83 -11.84 -9.61
CA ASN A 325 12.35 -10.56 -10.10
C ASN A 325 13.36 -9.95 -9.11
N TRP A 326 13.01 -9.88 -7.82
CA TRP A 326 13.92 -9.39 -6.78
C TRP A 326 15.16 -10.25 -6.63
N LEU A 327 15.01 -11.58 -6.68
CA LEU A 327 16.13 -12.51 -6.61
C LEU A 327 17.08 -12.34 -7.81
N ALA A 328 16.53 -12.19 -9.01
CA ALA A 328 17.31 -11.96 -10.22
C ALA A 328 18.09 -10.65 -10.16
N TYR A 329 17.46 -9.58 -9.65
CA TYR A 329 18.10 -8.29 -9.40
C TYR A 329 19.28 -8.45 -8.43
N SER A 330 19.02 -9.03 -7.24
CA SER A 330 20.03 -9.24 -6.21
C SER A 330 21.24 -10.03 -6.72
N ILE A 331 21.01 -11.14 -7.43
CA ILE A 331 22.07 -11.98 -8.01
C ILE A 331 22.87 -11.23 -9.08
N SER A 332 22.20 -10.45 -9.93
CA SER A 332 22.89 -9.66 -10.95
C SER A 332 23.82 -8.63 -10.31
N GLU A 333 23.35 -7.92 -9.29
CA GLU A 333 24.11 -6.84 -8.67
C GLU A 333 25.27 -7.36 -7.81
N THR A 334 25.06 -8.46 -7.09
CA THR A 334 26.05 -8.97 -6.13
C THR A 334 27.02 -9.98 -6.75
N LEU A 335 26.50 -10.95 -7.49
CA LEU A 335 27.29 -12.04 -8.08
C LEU A 335 27.68 -11.76 -9.53
N GLY A 336 26.90 -10.96 -10.27
CA GLY A 336 27.12 -10.70 -11.69
C GLY A 336 26.78 -11.88 -12.60
N ASP A 337 26.05 -12.88 -12.10
CA ASP A 337 25.69 -14.09 -12.86
C ASP A 337 24.50 -13.84 -13.79
N LYS A 338 24.81 -13.35 -15.00
CA LYS A 338 23.82 -13.03 -16.02
C LYS A 338 22.98 -14.23 -16.47
N GLU A 339 23.55 -15.43 -16.47
CA GLU A 339 22.82 -16.63 -16.90
C GLU A 339 21.79 -17.06 -15.86
N TRP A 340 22.15 -16.97 -14.57
CA TRP A 340 21.20 -17.23 -13.49
C TRP A 340 20.11 -16.15 -13.43
N THR A 341 20.49 -14.87 -13.50
CA THR A 341 19.54 -13.75 -13.59
C THR A 341 18.54 -13.94 -14.72
N LYS A 342 19.01 -14.34 -15.91
CA LYS A 342 18.13 -14.61 -17.06
C LYS A 342 17.14 -15.75 -16.79
N LYS A 343 17.57 -16.85 -16.17
CA LYS A 343 16.68 -17.96 -15.82
C LYS A 343 15.60 -17.54 -14.82
N LEU A 344 15.96 -16.71 -13.84
CA LEU A 344 15.02 -16.21 -12.85
C LEU A 344 13.99 -15.25 -13.46
N PHE A 345 14.41 -14.36 -14.36
CA PHE A 345 13.46 -13.53 -15.11
C PHE A 345 12.51 -14.37 -16.00
N GLN A 346 12.97 -15.49 -16.55
CA GLN A 346 12.08 -16.42 -17.28
C GLN A 346 11.04 -17.07 -16.35
N LYS A 347 11.44 -17.43 -15.12
CA LYS A 347 10.50 -17.92 -14.09
C LYS A 347 9.49 -16.83 -13.72
N ALA A 348 9.95 -15.60 -13.52
CA ALA A 348 9.09 -14.46 -13.24
C ALA A 348 8.05 -14.24 -14.35
N GLU A 349 8.46 -14.30 -15.62
CA GLU A 349 7.56 -14.14 -16.77
C GLU A 349 6.46 -15.22 -16.83
N SER A 350 6.72 -16.40 -16.26
CA SER A 350 5.81 -17.55 -16.28
C SER A 350 4.75 -17.54 -15.18
N ALA A 351 4.93 -16.75 -14.13
CA ALA A 351 4.04 -16.70 -12.97
C ALA A 351 3.70 -15.25 -12.53
N PRO A 352 3.22 -14.38 -13.44
CA PRO A 352 2.79 -13.04 -13.05
C PRO A 352 1.45 -13.09 -12.32
N GLU A 353 1.35 -12.41 -11.18
CA GLU A 353 0.11 -12.29 -10.41
C GLU A 353 -0.78 -11.15 -10.93
N ASN A 354 -0.15 -10.13 -11.53
CA ASN A 354 -0.82 -8.96 -12.10
C ASN A 354 0.05 -8.29 -13.19
N ILE A 355 -0.54 -7.32 -13.89
CA ILE A 355 0.12 -6.58 -14.98
C ILE A 355 1.31 -5.75 -14.52
N ARG A 356 1.26 -5.25 -13.28
CA ARG A 356 2.33 -4.45 -12.69
C ARG A 356 3.61 -5.27 -12.56
N GLU A 357 3.52 -6.51 -12.10
CA GLU A 357 4.68 -7.41 -12.01
C GLU A 357 5.32 -7.66 -13.38
N LEU A 358 4.54 -7.74 -14.46
CA LEU A 358 5.08 -7.87 -15.82
C LEU A 358 5.74 -6.57 -16.30
N CYS A 359 5.17 -5.41 -15.98
CA CYS A 359 5.78 -4.12 -16.27
C CYS A 359 7.12 -3.93 -15.55
N ASP A 360 7.16 -4.29 -14.27
CA ASP A 360 8.36 -4.23 -13.44
C ASP A 360 9.41 -5.20 -13.96
N LEU A 361 9.02 -6.45 -14.27
CA LEU A 361 9.90 -7.45 -14.89
C LEU A 361 10.49 -6.97 -16.22
N ALA A 362 9.67 -6.39 -17.10
CA ALA A 362 10.16 -5.85 -18.37
C ALA A 362 11.18 -4.73 -18.16
N GLY A 363 10.94 -3.84 -17.19
CA GLY A 363 11.89 -2.82 -16.76
C GLY A 363 13.20 -3.42 -16.26
N SER A 364 13.12 -4.39 -15.34
CA SER A 364 14.28 -5.10 -14.79
C SER A 364 15.11 -5.80 -15.88
N ILE A 365 14.46 -6.47 -16.84
CA ILE A 365 15.17 -7.13 -17.95
C ILE A 365 15.97 -6.10 -18.76
N ILE A 366 15.38 -4.93 -19.04
CA ILE A 366 16.04 -3.87 -19.80
C ILE A 366 17.20 -3.28 -19.00
N GLU A 367 17.00 -2.98 -17.74
CA GLU A 367 17.98 -2.27 -16.90
C GLU A 367 19.12 -3.19 -16.46
N THR A 368 18.80 -4.41 -16.05
CA THR A 368 19.75 -5.36 -15.47
C THR A 368 20.50 -6.16 -16.53
N LEU A 369 19.80 -6.69 -17.55
CA LEU A 369 20.43 -7.50 -18.61
C LEU A 369 20.81 -6.70 -19.86
N GLY A 370 20.26 -5.50 -20.04
CA GLY A 370 20.40 -4.74 -21.29
C GLY A 370 19.62 -5.37 -22.46
N ASP A 371 18.78 -6.38 -22.22
CA ASP A 371 18.02 -7.08 -23.26
C ASP A 371 16.71 -6.34 -23.58
N ARG A 372 16.87 -5.25 -24.33
CA ARG A 372 15.75 -4.43 -24.77
C ARG A 372 14.75 -5.21 -25.63
N GLY A 373 15.20 -6.20 -26.40
CA GLY A 373 14.34 -7.00 -27.27
C GLY A 373 13.40 -7.90 -26.47
N TRP A 374 13.89 -8.52 -25.41
CA TRP A 374 13.06 -9.30 -24.50
C TRP A 374 12.10 -8.43 -23.68
N GLY A 375 12.58 -7.31 -23.12
CA GLY A 375 11.72 -6.38 -22.39
C GLY A 375 10.53 -5.89 -23.23
N ILE A 376 10.74 -5.59 -24.52
CA ILE A 376 9.66 -5.25 -25.46
C ILE A 376 8.64 -6.39 -25.61
N LYS A 377 9.09 -7.64 -25.71
CA LYS A 377 8.17 -8.79 -25.83
C LYS A 377 7.33 -8.97 -24.56
N VAL A 378 7.93 -8.78 -23.39
CA VAL A 378 7.18 -8.83 -22.12
C VAL A 378 6.13 -7.73 -22.10
N TYR A 379 6.46 -6.49 -22.46
CA TYR A 379 5.46 -5.43 -22.57
C TYR A 379 4.34 -5.72 -23.59
N GLN A 380 4.65 -6.35 -24.73
CA GLN A 380 3.64 -6.78 -25.71
C GLN A 380 2.70 -7.84 -25.12
N LYS A 381 3.24 -8.78 -24.35
CA LYS A 381 2.45 -9.77 -23.60
C LYS A 381 1.54 -9.07 -22.58
N THR A 382 2.08 -8.10 -21.83
CA THR A 382 1.33 -7.27 -20.89
C THR A 382 0.18 -6.53 -21.56
N GLU A 383 0.40 -5.93 -22.74
CA GLU A 383 -0.66 -5.26 -23.50
C GLU A 383 -1.81 -6.21 -23.88
N GLY A 384 -1.50 -7.47 -24.17
CA GLY A 384 -2.50 -8.49 -24.51
C GLY A 384 -3.33 -8.97 -23.31
N MET A 385 -2.85 -8.73 -22.09
CA MET A 385 -3.53 -9.09 -20.84
C MET A 385 -4.33 -7.93 -20.22
N ALA A 386 -4.04 -6.68 -20.64
CA ALA A 386 -4.68 -5.50 -20.10
C ALA A 386 -6.15 -5.38 -20.53
N GLU A 387 -7.02 -5.09 -19.58
CA GLU A 387 -8.46 -4.96 -19.76
C GLU A 387 -9.01 -3.65 -19.18
N GLU A 388 -8.37 -3.10 -18.15
CA GLU A 388 -8.81 -1.93 -17.39
C GLU A 388 -8.05 -0.63 -17.71
N TYR A 389 -8.62 0.52 -17.33
CA TYR A 389 -7.99 1.84 -17.49
C TYR A 389 -6.60 1.91 -16.86
N SER A 390 -6.46 1.50 -15.59
CA SER A 390 -5.22 1.59 -14.81
C SER A 390 -4.09 0.80 -15.47
N GLU A 391 -4.40 -0.40 -15.96
CA GLU A 391 -3.47 -1.30 -16.61
C GLU A 391 -2.91 -0.69 -17.91
N PHE A 392 -3.79 -0.18 -18.79
CA PHE A 392 -3.34 0.51 -20.00
C PHE A 392 -2.57 1.79 -19.69
N TYR A 393 -3.01 2.56 -18.69
CA TYR A 393 -2.36 3.79 -18.28
C TYR A 393 -0.95 3.54 -17.75
N GLU A 394 -0.78 2.56 -16.86
CA GLU A 394 0.51 2.17 -16.28
C GLU A 394 1.45 1.60 -17.33
N LEU A 395 0.95 0.74 -18.21
CA LEU A 395 1.74 0.20 -19.31
C LEU A 395 2.23 1.33 -20.23
N ALA A 396 1.35 2.26 -20.60
CA ALA A 396 1.73 3.42 -21.41
C ALA A 396 2.81 4.26 -20.74
N ASP A 397 2.72 4.46 -19.43
CA ASP A 397 3.69 5.21 -18.65
C ASP A 397 5.07 4.54 -18.67
N ASN A 398 5.09 3.22 -18.47
CA ASN A 398 6.31 2.41 -18.51
C ASN A 398 6.94 2.39 -19.91
N ILE A 399 6.14 2.18 -20.96
CA ILE A 399 6.62 2.25 -22.35
C ILE A 399 7.27 3.60 -22.64
N TYR A 400 6.65 4.69 -22.21
CA TYR A 400 7.25 6.02 -22.37
C TYR A 400 8.56 6.16 -21.59
N ILE A 401 8.58 5.79 -20.30
CA ILE A 401 9.74 6.02 -19.42
C ILE A 401 10.91 5.10 -19.80
N LYS A 402 10.66 3.80 -19.94
CA LYS A 402 11.70 2.78 -20.12
C LYS A 402 12.11 2.62 -21.58
N LEU A 403 11.18 2.79 -22.52
CA LEU A 403 11.47 2.66 -23.95
C LEU A 403 11.61 4.01 -24.67
N GLY A 404 10.99 5.08 -24.19
CA GLY A 404 10.94 6.34 -24.95
C GLY A 404 10.09 6.23 -26.23
N ASP A 405 9.30 5.16 -26.38
CA ASP A 405 8.43 4.94 -27.54
C ASP A 405 7.13 5.71 -27.37
N LYS A 406 7.13 6.95 -27.86
CA LYS A 406 5.98 7.87 -27.76
C LYS A 406 4.77 7.38 -28.56
N ASP A 407 4.99 6.70 -29.68
CA ASP A 407 3.91 6.25 -30.57
C ASP A 407 3.16 5.07 -29.97
N TRP A 408 3.87 4.13 -29.36
CA TRP A 408 3.24 3.03 -28.64
C TRP A 408 2.55 3.50 -27.36
N ALA A 409 3.20 4.35 -26.57
CA ALA A 409 2.57 4.98 -25.41
C ALA A 409 1.28 5.71 -25.79
N LYS A 410 1.27 6.45 -26.91
CA LYS A 410 0.08 7.12 -27.45
C LYS A 410 -1.05 6.15 -27.79
N LYS A 411 -0.76 4.99 -28.38
CA LYS A 411 -1.78 3.96 -28.67
C LYS A 411 -2.39 3.40 -27.39
N LEU A 412 -1.57 3.13 -26.38
CA LEU A 412 -2.01 2.61 -25.09
C LEU A 412 -2.83 3.64 -24.32
N PHE A 413 -2.42 4.91 -24.32
CA PHE A 413 -3.22 5.99 -23.75
C PHE A 413 -4.59 6.16 -24.41
N LYS A 414 -4.74 5.87 -25.71
CA LYS A 414 -6.07 5.82 -26.36
C LYS A 414 -6.91 4.65 -25.85
N LYS A 415 -6.31 3.47 -25.67
CA LYS A 415 -7.00 2.32 -25.05
C LYS A 415 -7.44 2.65 -23.63
N ALA A 416 -6.58 3.33 -22.86
CA ALA A 416 -6.95 3.84 -21.54
C ALA A 416 -8.12 4.83 -21.63
N GLU A 417 -8.09 5.78 -22.57
CA GLU A 417 -9.20 6.73 -22.82
C GLU A 417 -10.54 6.02 -23.04
N ASP A 418 -10.54 4.94 -23.83
CA ASP A 418 -11.74 4.16 -24.14
C ASP A 418 -12.28 3.38 -22.93
N LYS A 419 -11.44 3.15 -21.92
CA LYS A 419 -11.75 2.44 -20.67
C LYS A 419 -11.98 3.37 -19.48
N ALA A 420 -11.80 4.68 -19.66
CA ALA A 420 -11.97 5.65 -18.59
C ALA A 420 -13.46 5.81 -18.25
N GLU A 421 -13.80 5.69 -16.98
CA GLU A 421 -15.21 5.71 -16.52
C GLU A 421 -15.57 6.99 -15.75
N ASP A 422 -14.56 7.73 -15.26
CA ASP A 422 -14.78 8.93 -14.44
C ASP A 422 -13.91 10.11 -14.85
N CYS A 423 -14.25 11.29 -14.30
CA CYS A 423 -13.53 12.53 -14.50
C CYS A 423 -12.04 12.41 -14.14
N SER A 424 -11.72 11.68 -13.07
CA SER A 424 -10.39 11.57 -12.49
C SER A 424 -9.43 10.76 -13.38
N ASP A 425 -9.91 9.71 -14.03
CA ASP A 425 -9.17 8.97 -15.07
C ASP A 425 -8.84 9.88 -16.24
N LEU A 426 -9.86 10.53 -16.82
CA LEU A 426 -9.68 11.39 -17.99
C LEU A 426 -8.77 12.57 -17.67
N LEU A 427 -8.89 13.16 -16.48
CA LEU A 427 -7.99 14.21 -16.01
C LEU A 427 -6.54 13.70 -15.92
N SER A 428 -6.32 12.53 -15.32
CA SER A 428 -4.99 11.90 -15.26
C SER A 428 -4.39 11.60 -16.61
N LEU A 429 -5.23 11.22 -17.56
CA LEU A 429 -4.85 10.96 -18.93
C LEU A 429 -4.49 12.26 -19.66
N ALA A 430 -5.32 13.29 -19.55
CA ALA A 430 -5.12 14.59 -20.19
C ALA A 430 -3.81 15.25 -19.76
N GLU A 431 -3.51 15.23 -18.46
CA GLU A 431 -2.23 15.69 -17.93
C GLU A 431 -1.05 14.91 -18.49
N ARG A 432 -1.20 13.58 -18.57
CA ARG A 432 -0.12 12.72 -19.05
C ARG A 432 0.15 12.93 -20.54
N ILE A 433 -0.89 13.09 -21.34
CA ILE A 433 -0.79 13.48 -22.75
C ILE A 433 -0.09 14.83 -22.88
N SER A 434 -0.50 15.82 -22.10
CA SER A 434 0.11 17.15 -22.11
C SER A 434 1.59 17.12 -21.72
N ALA A 435 1.92 16.44 -20.62
CA ALA A 435 3.27 16.43 -20.07
C ALA A 435 4.26 15.54 -20.84
N LYS A 436 3.81 14.39 -21.36
CA LYS A 436 4.69 13.39 -21.99
C LYS A 436 4.65 13.41 -23.51
N LEU A 437 3.48 13.63 -24.10
CA LEU A 437 3.32 13.59 -25.56
C LEU A 437 3.36 14.98 -26.21
N ASP A 438 3.22 16.05 -25.42
CA ASP A 438 3.10 17.45 -25.90
C ASP A 438 1.97 17.62 -26.93
N ASP A 439 0.95 16.75 -26.89
CA ASP A 439 -0.21 16.78 -27.77
C ASP A 439 -1.33 17.58 -27.11
N LYS A 440 -1.19 18.91 -27.13
CA LYS A 440 -2.13 19.83 -26.48
C LYS A 440 -3.54 19.76 -27.06
N GLU A 441 -3.67 19.47 -28.35
CA GLU A 441 -4.98 19.34 -28.99
C GLU A 441 -5.74 18.12 -28.47
N TRP A 442 -5.06 16.98 -28.36
CA TRP A 442 -5.66 15.78 -27.80
C TRP A 442 -5.94 15.95 -26.30
N ALA A 443 -4.97 16.47 -25.54
CA ALA A 443 -5.17 16.78 -24.12
C ALA A 443 -6.41 17.64 -23.91
N ARG A 444 -6.58 18.71 -24.71
CA ARG A 444 -7.77 19.59 -24.67
C ARG A 444 -9.09 18.84 -24.90
N LYS A 445 -9.11 17.87 -25.81
CA LYS A 445 -10.30 17.02 -26.03
C LYS A 445 -10.58 16.14 -24.82
N VAL A 446 -9.55 15.53 -24.22
CA VAL A 446 -9.70 14.70 -23.02
C VAL A 446 -10.14 15.53 -21.82
N TYR A 447 -9.62 16.74 -21.63
CA TYR A 447 -10.12 17.70 -20.63
C TYR A 447 -11.62 18.00 -20.82
N GLY A 448 -12.08 18.18 -22.06
CA GLY A 448 -13.50 18.37 -22.35
C GLY A 448 -14.36 17.15 -21.99
N LYS A 449 -13.84 15.93 -22.18
CA LYS A 449 -14.52 14.71 -21.71
C LYS A 449 -14.54 14.64 -20.18
N ALA A 450 -13.43 14.95 -19.52
CA ALA A 450 -13.34 14.99 -18.06
C ALA A 450 -14.37 15.96 -17.48
N GLU A 451 -14.52 17.15 -18.07
CA GLU A 451 -15.55 18.12 -17.69
C GLU A 451 -16.96 17.54 -17.75
N SER A 452 -17.28 16.79 -18.81
CA SER A 452 -18.61 16.21 -18.96
C SER A 452 -18.96 15.14 -17.92
N LEU A 453 -17.93 14.57 -17.27
CA LEU A 453 -18.07 13.58 -16.19
C LEU A 453 -17.87 14.18 -14.79
N ALA A 454 -17.53 15.45 -14.68
CA ALA A 454 -17.33 16.12 -13.39
C ALA A 454 -18.66 16.24 -12.64
N GLY A 455 -18.72 15.66 -11.44
CA GLY A 455 -19.96 15.60 -10.65
C GLY A 455 -20.06 16.68 -9.58
N ASP A 456 -18.98 16.89 -8.85
CA ASP A 456 -18.92 17.67 -7.60
C ASP A 456 -17.96 18.86 -7.66
N SER A 457 -17.93 19.66 -6.59
CA SER A 457 -17.06 20.84 -6.50
C SER A 457 -15.59 20.51 -6.67
N GLY A 458 -15.14 19.39 -6.09
CA GLY A 458 -13.76 18.92 -6.15
C GLY A 458 -13.32 18.61 -7.58
N ASP A 459 -14.12 17.83 -8.31
CA ASP A 459 -13.86 17.49 -9.72
C ASP A 459 -13.65 18.76 -10.57
N PHE A 460 -14.52 19.76 -10.42
CA PHE A 460 -14.40 21.02 -11.17
C PHE A 460 -13.20 21.87 -10.73
N CYS A 461 -12.91 21.93 -9.43
CA CYS A 461 -11.77 22.67 -8.88
C CYS A 461 -10.44 22.11 -9.41
N GLU A 462 -10.32 20.78 -9.47
CA GLU A 462 -9.11 20.10 -9.95
C GLU A 462 -8.94 20.19 -11.45
N LEU A 463 -10.05 20.03 -12.18
CA LEU A 463 -10.07 20.22 -13.61
C LEU A 463 -9.60 21.64 -13.96
N ALA A 464 -10.09 22.65 -13.24
CA ALA A 464 -9.67 24.04 -13.41
C ALA A 464 -8.17 24.23 -13.16
N ALA A 465 -7.67 23.75 -12.02
CA ALA A 465 -6.26 23.86 -11.64
C ALA A 465 -5.34 23.18 -12.66
N SER A 466 -5.66 21.94 -13.03
CA SER A 466 -4.88 21.16 -13.99
C SER A 466 -4.88 21.79 -15.38
N LEU A 467 -6.03 22.28 -15.84
CA LEU A 467 -6.18 22.93 -17.14
C LEU A 467 -5.40 24.25 -17.21
N PHE A 468 -5.41 25.02 -16.12
CA PHE A 468 -4.57 26.21 -16.00
C PHE A 468 -3.08 25.87 -16.08
N GLN A 469 -2.62 24.90 -15.29
CA GLN A 469 -1.21 24.52 -15.21
C GLN A 469 -0.68 23.94 -16.53
N ASN A 470 -1.46 23.08 -17.19
CA ASN A 470 -0.99 22.31 -18.34
C ASN A 470 -1.30 22.97 -19.68
N LEU A 471 -2.47 23.57 -19.85
CA LEU A 471 -2.89 24.21 -21.11
C LEU A 471 -2.78 25.74 -21.09
N ARG A 472 -2.60 26.37 -19.92
CA ARG A 472 -2.57 27.83 -19.75
C ARG A 472 -3.83 28.53 -20.28
N ASP A 473 -4.96 27.85 -20.22
CA ASP A 473 -6.25 28.40 -20.64
C ASP A 473 -7.01 28.93 -19.41
N GLU A 474 -6.73 30.20 -19.11
CA GLU A 474 -7.25 30.91 -17.94
C GLU A 474 -8.76 31.10 -18.00
N GLU A 475 -9.33 31.39 -19.18
CA GLU A 475 -10.77 31.60 -19.33
C GLU A 475 -11.56 30.35 -18.99
N TRP A 476 -11.10 29.19 -19.48
CA TRP A 476 -11.75 27.92 -19.18
C TRP A 476 -11.57 27.55 -17.71
N ALA A 477 -10.37 27.70 -17.14
CA ALA A 477 -10.13 27.46 -15.71
C ALA A 477 -11.05 28.33 -14.83
N MET A 478 -11.16 29.63 -15.11
CA MET A 478 -12.05 30.54 -14.40
C MET A 478 -13.52 30.10 -14.45
N ARG A 479 -14.00 29.61 -15.60
CA ARG A 479 -15.36 29.09 -15.73
C ARG A 479 -15.56 27.87 -14.83
N LEU A 480 -14.61 26.95 -14.82
CA LEU A 480 -14.69 25.72 -14.00
C LEU A 480 -14.64 26.05 -12.50
N TYR A 481 -13.80 26.99 -12.06
CA TYR A 481 -13.79 27.44 -10.68
C TYR A 481 -15.14 28.04 -10.23
N LYS A 482 -15.84 28.78 -11.09
CA LYS A 482 -17.20 29.28 -10.77
C LYS A 482 -18.20 28.14 -10.62
N ILE A 483 -18.07 27.09 -11.44
CA ILE A 483 -18.92 25.91 -11.32
C ILE A 483 -18.61 25.17 -10.01
N ALA A 484 -17.33 24.99 -9.67
CA ALA A 484 -16.90 24.42 -8.40
C ALA A 484 -17.52 25.18 -7.22
N GLU A 485 -17.38 26.51 -7.19
CA GLU A 485 -17.97 27.36 -6.15
C GLU A 485 -19.49 27.19 -6.01
N SER A 486 -20.21 27.03 -7.13
CA SER A 486 -21.66 26.84 -7.13
C SER A 486 -22.10 25.46 -6.64
N LYS A 487 -21.19 24.48 -6.68
CA LYS A 487 -21.43 23.09 -6.29
C LYS A 487 -20.93 22.77 -4.89
N ALA A 488 -20.07 23.61 -4.32
CA ALA A 488 -19.56 23.43 -2.97
C ALA A 488 -20.71 23.49 -1.94
N GLN A 489 -20.73 22.52 -1.04
CA GLN A 489 -21.71 22.38 0.03
C GLN A 489 -21.05 22.32 1.40
N GLU A 490 -19.82 21.78 1.47
CA GLU A 490 -19.11 21.54 2.71
C GLU A 490 -17.99 22.57 2.93
N SER A 491 -17.70 22.89 4.19
CA SER A 491 -16.68 23.88 4.57
C SER A 491 -15.31 23.58 3.94
N TYR A 492 -14.90 22.30 3.91
CA TYR A 492 -13.62 21.89 3.33
C TYR A 492 -13.54 22.12 1.81
N GLU A 493 -14.65 22.00 1.07
CA GLU A 493 -14.68 22.23 -0.37
C GLU A 493 -14.45 23.71 -0.69
N PHE A 494 -15.01 24.61 0.11
CA PHE A 494 -14.76 26.05 0.02
C PHE A 494 -13.31 26.39 0.37
N CYS A 495 -12.75 25.82 1.45
CA CYS A 495 -11.35 26.02 1.80
C CYS A 495 -10.42 25.59 0.68
N TRP A 496 -10.62 24.39 0.14
CA TRP A 496 -9.80 23.87 -0.95
C TRP A 496 -9.92 24.69 -2.23
N LEU A 497 -11.14 25.11 -2.58
CA LEU A 497 -11.36 26.01 -3.71
C LEU A 497 -10.63 27.35 -3.52
N ALA A 498 -10.70 27.94 -2.33
CA ALA A 498 -10.01 29.20 -2.02
C ALA A 498 -8.49 29.05 -2.15
N GLU A 499 -7.90 27.98 -1.63
CA GLU A 499 -6.47 27.67 -1.79
C GLU A 499 -6.10 27.56 -3.27
N SER A 500 -6.88 26.79 -4.03
CA SER A 500 -6.64 26.56 -5.47
C SER A 500 -6.71 27.86 -6.28
N LEU A 501 -7.62 28.78 -5.95
CA LEU A 501 -7.72 30.10 -6.58
C LEU A 501 -6.47 30.96 -6.31
N VAL A 502 -5.92 30.92 -5.09
CA VAL A 502 -4.69 31.65 -4.76
C VAL A 502 -3.50 31.04 -5.48
N GLU A 503 -3.37 29.72 -5.45
CA GLU A 503 -2.23 29.01 -6.03
C GLU A 503 -2.17 29.16 -7.55
N ASN A 504 -3.31 29.03 -8.24
CA ASN A 504 -3.35 28.97 -9.69
C ASN A 504 -3.64 30.32 -10.34
N LEU A 505 -4.66 31.05 -9.87
CA LEU A 505 -5.06 32.33 -10.48
C LEU A 505 -4.45 33.56 -9.77
N GLY A 506 -3.90 33.40 -8.57
CA GLY A 506 -3.42 34.52 -7.76
C GLY A 506 -4.53 35.46 -7.28
N ASP A 507 -5.81 35.10 -7.45
CA ASP A 507 -6.96 35.93 -7.11
C ASP A 507 -7.30 35.83 -5.62
N LYS A 508 -6.52 36.55 -4.81
CA LYS A 508 -6.71 36.61 -3.36
C LYS A 508 -8.08 37.17 -2.96
N LYS A 509 -8.67 38.06 -3.78
CA LYS A 509 -9.95 38.69 -3.46
C LYS A 509 -11.09 37.69 -3.59
N TRP A 510 -11.09 36.89 -4.65
CA TRP A 510 -12.08 35.83 -4.82
C TRP A 510 -11.86 34.72 -3.79
N ALA A 511 -10.62 34.30 -3.55
CA ALA A 511 -10.31 33.32 -2.52
C ALA A 511 -10.80 33.74 -1.12
N GLU A 512 -10.59 35.00 -0.71
CA GLU A 512 -11.12 35.52 0.56
C GLU A 512 -12.66 35.47 0.63
N GLN A 513 -13.35 35.69 -0.49
CA GLN A 513 -14.82 35.59 -0.53
C GLN A 513 -15.28 34.14 -0.39
N VAL A 514 -14.61 33.20 -1.08
CA VAL A 514 -14.89 31.76 -0.99
C VAL A 514 -14.59 31.26 0.42
N TYR A 515 -13.47 31.64 1.02
CA TYR A 515 -13.09 31.23 2.37
C TYR A 515 -14.10 31.69 3.43
N LYS A 516 -14.68 32.88 3.28
CA LYS A 516 -15.77 33.34 4.17
C LYS A 516 -17.02 32.47 4.09
N LYS A 517 -17.28 31.82 2.95
CA LYS A 517 -18.39 30.85 2.82
C LYS A 517 -18.10 29.56 3.59
N ALA A 518 -16.83 29.15 3.65
CA ALA A 518 -16.41 28.01 4.46
C ALA A 518 -16.77 28.18 5.94
N SER A 519 -16.65 29.39 6.50
CA SER A 519 -16.99 29.67 7.91
C SER A 519 -18.49 29.76 8.19
N ALA A 520 -19.34 29.73 7.15
CA ALA A 520 -20.80 29.82 7.27
C ALA A 520 -21.48 28.44 7.25
N HIS A 521 -20.72 27.38 6.96
CA HIS A 521 -21.08 25.97 6.98
C HIS A 521 -20.26 25.27 8.07
#